data_AF-A0A937LUB7-F1
#
_entry.id   AF-A0A937LUB7-F1
#
_cell.length_a   1.000
_cell.length_b   1.000
_cell.length_c   1.000
_cell.angle_alpha   90.00
_cell.angle_beta   90.00
_cell.angle_gamma   90.00
#
_symmetry.space_group_name_H-M   'P 1'
#
loop_
_entity.id
_entity.type
_entity.pdbx_description
1 polymer ?
#
loop_
_entity_poly.entity_id
_entity_poly.type
_entity_poly.pdbx_seq_one_letter_code
_entity_poly.pdbx_strand_id
1 'polypeptide(L)'
;MIYKETGQYKSSYKSDHAIFPLIQDKIAFSTLMLFAFIVVPLIMNSYWEKAILVPFLIFSLAAIGLNILTGYCGQVSLGTGGFMAVGAFSTYKIMTSFPDLN
;
A
#
# COMPACT_ATOMS: atom_id res chain seq x y z
N MET A 1 10.79 -14.62 21.04
CA MET A 1 11.55 -13.67 20.19
C MET A 1 12.26 -14.47 19.12
N ILE A 2 11.78 -14.41 17.88
CA ILE A 2 12.32 -15.20 16.75
C ILE A 2 13.68 -14.63 16.27
N TYR A 3 13.97 -13.38 16.62
CA TYR A 3 15.20 -12.68 16.25
C TYR A 3 16.12 -12.46 17.44
N LYS A 4 17.43 -12.59 17.20
CA LYS A 4 18.47 -12.17 18.15
C LYS A 4 18.77 -10.70 17.90
N GLU A 5 18.37 -9.83 18.81
CA GLU A 5 18.71 -8.39 18.76
C GLU A 5 20.16 -8.11 19.21
N THR A 6 20.82 -9.11 19.79
CA THR A 6 22.19 -9.00 20.32
C THR A 6 23.20 -8.83 19.17
N GLY A 7 23.86 -7.67 19.12
CA GLY A 7 24.89 -7.33 18.14
C GLY A 7 24.48 -6.28 17.09
N GLN A 8 23.22 -5.82 17.08
CA GLN A 8 22.78 -4.72 16.21
C GLN A 8 22.74 -3.41 17.00
N TYR A 9 23.89 -2.73 17.07
CA TYR A 9 24.03 -1.48 17.82
C TYR A 9 23.52 -0.29 17.00
N LYS A 10 22.59 0.48 17.58
CA LYS A 10 22.16 1.76 17.03
C LYS A 10 23.16 2.84 17.45
N SER A 11 24.03 3.25 16.53
CA SER A 11 25.13 4.20 16.82
C SER A 11 24.75 5.68 16.66
N SER A 12 23.56 5.99 16.14
CA SER A 12 23.11 7.37 15.89
C SER A 12 21.63 7.56 16.22
N TYR A 13 21.25 8.76 16.66
CA TYR A 13 19.85 9.13 16.90
C TYR A 13 18.97 8.93 15.65
N LYS A 14 19.51 9.19 14.44
CA LYS A 14 18.80 8.90 13.17
C LYS A 14 18.56 7.41 12.94
N SER A 15 19.43 6.54 13.44
CA SER A 15 19.25 5.08 13.34
C SER A 15 18.21 4.54 14.33
N ASP A 16 17.82 5.33 15.33
CA ASP A 16 16.77 4.95 16.28
C ASP A 16 15.36 5.21 15.74
N HIS A 17 15.19 6.24 14.91
CA HIS A 17 13.96 6.57 14.20
C HIS A 17 13.72 5.75 12.91
N ALA A 18 14.51 4.70 12.68
CA ALA A 18 14.36 3.86 11.49
C ALA A 18 13.07 3.02 11.57
N ILE A 19 12.31 3.02 10.46
CA ILE A 19 11.05 2.24 10.32
C ILE A 19 11.26 0.74 10.60
N PHE A 20 12.43 0.20 10.20
CA PHE A 20 12.84 -1.17 10.51
C PHE A 20 14.17 -1.13 11.26
N PRO A 21 14.16 -1.23 12.60
CA PRO A 21 15.38 -1.21 13.41
C PRO A 21 16.22 -2.48 13.22
N LEU A 22 15.58 -3.59 12.91
CA LEU A 22 16.22 -4.88 12.64
C LEU A 22 16.52 -5.03 11.15
N ILE A 23 17.77 -5.39 10.83
CA ILE A 23 18.17 -5.68 9.44
C ILE A 23 17.38 -6.88 8.89
N GLN A 24 17.07 -7.85 9.76
CA GLN A 24 16.32 -9.06 9.42
C GLN A 24 14.89 -8.73 8.97
N ASP A 25 14.20 -7.84 9.67
CA ASP A 25 12.86 -7.39 9.29
C ASP A 25 12.88 -6.62 7.96
N LYS A 26 13.92 -5.81 7.73
CA LYS A 26 14.09 -5.11 6.45
C LYS A 26 14.27 -6.08 5.28
N ILE A 27 15.09 -7.13 5.48
CA ILE A 27 15.31 -8.17 4.46
C ILE A 27 14.04 -8.99 4.24
N ALA A 28 13.37 -9.41 5.31
CA ALA A 28 12.13 -10.18 5.23
C ALA A 28 11.03 -9.39 4.51
N PHE A 29 10.81 -8.13 4.88
CA PHE A 29 9.85 -7.25 4.23
C PHE A 29 10.19 -7.04 2.75
N SER A 30 11.45 -6.71 2.44
CA SER A 30 11.89 -6.51 1.06
C SER A 30 11.74 -7.78 0.21
N THR A 31 12.03 -8.94 0.78
CA THR A 31 11.92 -10.23 0.09
C THR A 31 10.46 -10.58 -0.17
N LEU A 32 9.58 -10.34 0.82
CA LEU A 32 8.14 -10.54 0.68
C LEU A 32 7.53 -9.60 -0.37
N MET A 33 7.95 -8.33 -0.39
CA MET A 33 7.51 -7.35 -1.39
C MET A 33 7.95 -7.77 -2.80
N LEU A 34 9.19 -8.21 -2.96
CA LEU A 34 9.73 -8.68 -4.23
C LEU A 34 9.05 -9.97 -4.71
N PHE A 35 8.79 -10.90 -3.79
CA PHE A 35 8.03 -12.11 -4.06
C PHE A 35 6.60 -11.78 -4.51
N ALA A 36 5.90 -10.89 -3.80
CA ALA A 36 4.56 -10.45 -4.18
C ALA A 36 4.57 -9.82 -5.58
N PHE A 37 5.55 -8.96 -5.89
CA PHE A 37 5.65 -8.31 -7.20
C PHE A 37 5.88 -9.30 -8.36
N ILE A 38 6.57 -10.41 -8.12
CA ILE A 38 6.84 -11.42 -9.16
C ILE A 38 5.70 -12.44 -9.27
N VAL A 39 5.19 -12.92 -8.14
CA VAL A 39 4.25 -14.05 -8.11
C VAL A 39 2.82 -13.61 -8.41
N VAL A 40 2.40 -12.44 -7.93
CA VAL A 40 1.05 -11.90 -8.18
C VAL A 40 0.74 -11.79 -9.68
N PRO A 41 1.59 -11.17 -10.54
CA PRO A 41 1.30 -11.08 -11.97
C PRO A 41 1.34 -12.43 -12.69
N LEU A 42 2.15 -13.40 -12.23
CA LEU A 42 2.25 -14.72 -12.86
C LEU A 42 1.01 -15.59 -12.64
N ILE A 43 0.27 -15.37 -11.55
CA ILE A 43 -0.94 -16.12 -11.20
C ILE A 43 -2.21 -15.34 -11.59
N MET A 44 -2.08 -14.08 -12.00
CA MET A 44 -3.22 -13.19 -12.23
C MET A 44 -3.97 -13.52 -13.51
N ASN A 45 -5.29 -13.72 -13.37
CA ASN A 45 -6.24 -13.76 -14.48
C ASN A 45 -7.05 -12.44 -14.48
N SER A 46 -7.61 -12.02 -15.62
CA SER A 46 -8.39 -10.78 -15.78
C SER A 46 -9.53 -10.65 -14.75
N TYR A 47 -10.11 -11.77 -14.30
CA TYR A 47 -11.08 -11.75 -13.20
C TYR A 47 -10.44 -11.36 -11.87
N TRP A 48 -9.31 -11.97 -11.50
CA TRP A 48 -8.61 -11.69 -10.24
C TRP A 48 -8.10 -10.25 -10.19
N GLU A 49 -7.61 -9.74 -11.31
CA GLU A 49 -7.17 -8.36 -11.44
C GLU A 49 -8.34 -7.38 -11.19
N LYS A 50 -9.40 -7.47 -11.99
CA LYS A 50 -10.50 -6.48 -11.97
C LYS A 50 -11.43 -6.64 -10.77
N ALA A 51 -11.67 -7.86 -10.29
CA ALA A 51 -12.63 -8.12 -9.22
C ALA A 51 -12.01 -8.09 -7.82
N ILE A 52 -10.72 -8.39 -7.68
CA ILE A 52 -10.08 -8.54 -6.36
C ILE A 52 -8.98 -7.52 -6.18
N LEU A 53 -7.95 -7.54 -7.03
CA LEU A 53 -6.75 -6.74 -6.78
C LEU A 53 -7.02 -5.24 -6.88
N VAL A 54 -7.73 -4.78 -7.91
CA VAL A 54 -8.05 -3.37 -8.09
C VAL A 54 -8.90 -2.82 -6.93
N PRO A 55 -10.05 -3.43 -6.54
CA PRO A 55 -10.81 -2.98 -5.38
C PRO A 55 -10.02 -3.04 -4.08
N PHE A 56 -9.23 -4.10 -3.86
CA PHE A 56 -8.39 -4.25 -2.67
C PHE A 56 -7.41 -3.09 -2.52
N LEU A 57 -6.70 -2.71 -3.59
CA LEU A 57 -5.76 -1.60 -3.57
C LEU A 57 -6.45 -0.25 -3.31
N ILE A 58 -7.61 -0.02 -3.95
CA ILE A 58 -8.40 1.20 -3.75
C ILE A 58 -8.86 1.31 -2.29
N PHE A 59 -9.42 0.24 -1.73
CA PHE A 59 -9.90 0.25 -0.35
C PHE A 59 -8.77 0.29 0.67
N SER A 60 -7.63 -0.34 0.41
CA SER A 60 -6.45 -0.24 1.27
C SER A 60 -5.97 1.22 1.36
N LEU A 61 -5.86 1.91 0.23
CA LEU A 61 -5.45 3.31 0.20
C LEU A 61 -6.46 4.23 0.90
N ALA A 62 -7.76 3.99 0.67
CA ALA A 62 -8.83 4.73 1.35
C ALA A 62 -8.81 4.48 2.87
N ALA A 63 -8.59 3.24 3.31
CA ALA A 63 -8.52 2.88 4.72
C ALA A 63 -7.32 3.53 5.43
N ILE A 64 -6.15 3.58 4.78
CA ILE A 64 -4.97 4.28 5.31
C ILE A 64 -5.25 5.78 5.46
N GLY A 65 -5.80 6.41 4.41
CA GLY A 65 -6.16 7.83 4.46
C GLY A 65 -7.19 8.14 5.56
N LEU A 66 -8.18 7.27 5.73
CA LEU A 66 -9.16 7.38 6.80
C LEU A 66 -8.51 7.21 8.17
N ASN A 67 -7.62 6.22 8.35
CA ASN A 67 -6.91 5.98 9.61
C ASN A 67 -6.06 7.18 10.04
N ILE A 68 -5.44 7.88 9.09
CA ILE A 68 -4.73 9.13 9.35
C ILE A 68 -5.68 10.21 9.88
N LEU A 69 -6.81 10.45 9.19
CA LEU A 69 -7.74 11.52 9.58
C LEU A 69 -8.49 11.22 10.89
N THR A 70 -9.13 10.05 10.98
CA THR A 70 -9.99 9.70 12.12
C THR A 70 -9.17 9.20 13.30
N GLY A 71 -8.08 8.46 13.04
CA GLY A 71 -7.22 7.90 14.07
C GLY A 71 -6.25 8.93 14.63
N TYR A 72 -5.37 9.49 13.79
CA TYR A 72 -4.33 10.41 14.27
C TYR A 72 -4.82 11.84 14.49
N CYS A 73 -5.69 12.36 13.61
CA CYS A 73 -6.20 13.74 13.74
C CYS A 73 -7.55 13.85 14.48
N GLY A 74 -8.26 12.74 14.70
CA GLY A 74 -9.57 12.73 15.38
C GLY A 74 -10.71 13.39 14.60
N GLN A 75 -10.57 13.59 13.28
CA GLN A 75 -11.55 14.29 12.44
C GLN A 75 -12.42 13.30 11.65
N VAL A 76 -13.70 13.63 11.47
CA VAL A 76 -14.60 12.84 10.61
C VAL A 76 -14.29 13.16 9.14
N SER A 77 -14.02 12.12 8.35
CA SER A 77 -13.69 12.29 6.94
C SER A 77 -14.94 12.29 6.06
N LEU A 78 -15.54 13.47 5.86
CA LEU A 78 -16.70 13.67 4.97
C LEU A 78 -16.33 13.67 3.48
N GLY A 79 -15.04 13.87 3.14
CA GLY A 79 -14.58 14.07 1.76
C GLY A 79 -14.01 12.83 1.06
N THR A 80 -13.69 11.75 1.77
CA THR A 80 -12.98 10.59 1.18
C THR A 80 -13.74 9.94 0.03
N GLY A 81 -15.07 9.80 0.15
CA GLY A 81 -15.92 9.29 -0.93
C GLY A 81 -15.97 10.22 -2.15
N GLY A 82 -15.94 11.54 -1.93
CA GLY A 82 -15.90 12.53 -3.00
C GLY A 82 -14.62 12.45 -3.83
N PHE A 83 -13.46 12.36 -3.17
CA PHE A 83 -12.18 12.17 -3.87
C PHE A 83 -12.11 10.84 -4.61
N MET A 84 -12.66 9.76 -4.03
CA MET A 84 -12.76 8.46 -4.71
C MET A 84 -13.63 8.54 -5.97
N ALA A 85 -14.76 9.24 -5.92
CA ALA A 85 -15.65 9.42 -7.07
C ALA A 85 -14.96 10.23 -8.19
N VAL A 86 -14.29 11.33 -7.86
CA VAL A 86 -13.55 12.15 -8.84
C VAL A 86 -12.47 11.33 -9.56
N GLY A 87 -11.74 10.50 -8.82
CA GLY A 87 -10.76 9.58 -9.39
C GLY A 87 -11.40 8.58 -10.36
N ALA A 88 -12.49 7.92 -9.94
CA ALA A 88 -13.20 6.95 -10.78
C ALA A 88 -13.73 7.57 -12.09
N PHE A 89 -14.35 8.76 -12.02
CA PHE A 89 -14.82 9.47 -13.20
C PHE A 89 -13.68 9.92 -14.12
N SER A 90 -12.55 10.34 -13.55
CA SER A 90 -11.37 10.73 -14.32
C SER A 90 -10.79 9.53 -15.09
N THR A 91 -10.62 8.39 -14.41
CA THR A 91 -10.15 7.15 -15.05
C THR A 91 -11.11 6.68 -16.13
N TYR A 92 -12.42 6.70 -15.86
CA TYR A 92 -13.43 6.35 -16.86
C TYR A 92 -13.35 7.24 -18.12
N LYS A 93 -13.19 8.56 -17.93
CA LYS A 93 -13.07 9.48 -19.06
C LYS A 93 -11.78 9.28 -19.84
N ILE A 94 -10.68 8.96 -19.17
CA ILE A 94 -9.39 8.65 -19.83
C ILE A 94 -9.51 7.36 -20.64
N MET A 95 -10.05 6.28 -20.06
CA MET A 95 -10.24 4.99 -20.76
C MET A 95 -11.18 5.12 -21.97
N THR A 96 -12.23 5.95 -21.87
CA THR A 96 -13.14 6.18 -23.01
C THR A 96 -12.57 7.11 -24.07
N SER A 97 -11.69 8.05 -23.69
CA SER A 97 -11.03 8.96 -24.62
C SER A 97 -9.85 8.31 -25.36
N PHE A 98 -9.21 7.32 -24.74
CA PHE A 98 -8.08 6.57 -25.30
C PHE A 98 -8.39 5.07 -25.22
N PRO A 99 -8.99 4.48 -26.27
CA PRO A 99 -9.42 3.08 -26.26
C PRO A 99 -8.27 2.08 -26.06
N ASP A 100 -7.04 2.48 -26.40
CA ASP A 100 -5.83 1.65 -26.28
C ASP A 100 -5.34 1.47 -24.83
N LEU A 101 -5.95 2.14 -23.85
CA LEU A 101 -5.57 2.10 -22.43
C LEU A 101 -6.33 1.08 -21.58
N ASN A 102 -7.31 0.35 -22.15
CA ASN A 102 -8.14 -0.64 -21.43
C ASN A 102 -7.88 -2.07 -21.91
#